data_AF-A0A820GKS3-F1
#
_entry.id   AF-A0A820GKS3-F1
#
_cell.length_a   1.000
_cell.length_b   1.000
_cell.length_c   1.000
_cell.angle_alpha   90.00
_cell.angle_beta   90.00
_cell.angle_gamma   90.00
#
_symmetry.space_group_name_H-M   'P 1'
#
loop_
_entity.id
_entity.type
_entity.pdbx_description
1 polymer ?
#
loop_
_entity_poly.entity_id
_entity_poly.type
_entity_poly.pdbx_seq_one_letter_code
_entity_poly.pdbx_strand_id
1 'polypeptide(L)'
;MSQNNISSTVQFVDKFNQNNSVVSMLNDSFIRIEITQFIQKVNFWIAIMEILMVICGILGNGLALIVINRRSLRDTSSSVFITYLAIFDILVLVVHVTNIATLHWIQSYILHCFLAYLTDLVTFCSVWIMVIMTLERCVAVHSPFLAKRFCTTERARYSIYILMVFSFILFSSTFPNIYA
;
A
#
# COMPACT_ATOMS: atom_id res chain seq x y z
N MET A 1 9.92 73.31 -5.84
CA MET A 1 9.80 72.75 -4.47
C MET A 1 8.90 71.51 -4.36
N SER A 2 7.88 71.32 -5.22
CA SER A 2 6.95 70.17 -5.13
C SER A 2 7.52 68.80 -5.57
N GLN A 3 8.44 68.72 -6.55
CA GLN A 3 8.96 67.44 -7.07
C GLN A 3 9.89 66.67 -6.09
N ASN A 4 10.61 67.36 -5.21
CA ASN A 4 11.53 66.70 -4.26
C ASN A 4 10.81 65.92 -3.16
N ASN A 5 9.61 66.37 -2.75
CA ASN A 5 8.80 65.67 -1.76
C ASN A 5 8.15 64.41 -2.35
N ILE A 6 7.76 64.46 -3.62
CA ILE A 6 7.19 63.30 -4.32
C ILE A 6 8.27 62.21 -4.46
N SER A 7 9.48 62.57 -4.87
CA SER A 7 10.58 61.61 -5.05
C SER A 7 11.01 60.91 -3.75
N SER A 8 10.91 61.59 -2.61
CA SER A 8 11.24 61.01 -1.30
C SER A 8 10.09 60.15 -0.73
N THR A 9 8.82 60.48 -1.02
CA THR A 9 7.69 59.60 -0.69
C THR A 9 7.68 58.31 -1.50
N VAL A 10 8.04 58.36 -2.79
CA VAL A 10 8.13 57.17 -3.65
C VAL A 10 9.23 56.22 -3.14
N GLN A 11 10.41 56.74 -2.79
CA GLN A 11 11.48 55.92 -2.19
C GLN A 11 11.09 55.26 -0.86
N PHE A 12 10.28 55.93 -0.04
CA PHE A 12 9.79 55.35 1.20
C PHE A 12 8.81 54.20 0.95
N VAL A 13 7.88 54.38 0.00
CA VAL A 13 6.93 53.35 -0.41
C VAL A 13 7.64 52.12 -0.99
N ASP A 14 8.67 52.31 -1.80
CA ASP A 14 9.46 51.20 -2.36
C ASP A 14 10.20 50.41 -1.27
N LYS A 15 10.82 51.11 -0.30
CA LYS A 15 11.46 50.47 0.86
C LYS A 15 10.46 49.69 1.72
N PHE A 16 9.27 50.24 1.93
CA PHE A 16 8.22 49.58 2.70
C PHE A 16 7.71 48.32 1.99
N ASN A 17 7.45 48.40 0.69
CA ASN A 17 7.03 47.26 -0.13
C ASN A 17 8.13 46.18 -0.19
N GLN A 18 9.39 46.60 -0.34
CA GLN A 18 10.52 45.68 -0.32
C GLN A 18 10.64 44.96 1.03
N ASN A 19 10.53 45.68 2.14
CA ASN A 19 10.55 45.07 3.48
C ASN A 19 9.41 44.07 3.67
N ASN A 20 8.19 44.40 3.23
CA ASN A 20 7.05 43.48 3.31
C ASN A 20 7.26 42.23 2.45
N SER A 21 7.83 42.38 1.24
CA SER A 21 8.15 41.24 0.38
C SER A 21 9.21 40.32 1.02
N VAL A 22 10.27 40.88 1.59
CA VAL A 22 11.32 40.12 2.29
C VAL A 22 10.76 39.40 3.52
N VAL A 23 9.92 40.07 4.31
CA VAL A 23 9.25 39.46 5.47
C VAL A 23 8.35 38.30 5.05
N SER A 24 7.60 38.43 3.96
CA SER A 24 6.76 37.33 3.44
C SER A 24 7.59 36.13 2.98
N MET A 25 8.71 36.37 2.29
CA MET A 25 9.62 35.30 1.85
C MET A 25 10.28 34.59 3.03
N LEU A 26 10.67 35.34 4.08
CA LEU A 26 11.21 34.76 5.31
C LEU A 26 10.18 33.88 6.02
N ASN A 27 8.94 34.36 6.13
CA ASN A 27 7.86 33.60 6.75
C ASN A 27 7.53 32.31 5.96
N ASP A 28 7.46 32.38 4.64
CA ASP A 28 7.26 31.21 3.77
C ASP A 28 8.41 30.20 3.89
N SER A 29 9.65 30.69 3.93
CA SER A 29 10.82 29.82 4.10
C SER A 29 10.83 29.14 5.47
N PHE A 30 10.47 29.86 6.54
CA PHE A 30 10.37 29.32 7.89
C PHE A 30 9.29 28.24 7.99
N ILE A 31 8.09 28.50 7.45
CA ILE A 31 6.99 27.53 7.39
C ILE A 31 7.42 26.28 6.59
N ARG A 32 8.09 26.44 5.46
CA ARG A 32 8.59 25.30 4.67
C ARG A 32 9.61 24.46 5.44
N ILE A 33 10.50 25.09 6.22
CA ILE A 33 11.48 24.38 7.04
C ILE A 33 10.77 23.57 8.14
N GLU A 34 9.81 24.15 8.85
CA GLU A 34 9.05 23.43 9.88
C GLU A 34 8.26 22.24 9.29
N ILE A 35 7.59 22.45 8.16
CA ILE A 35 6.84 21.39 7.48
C ILE A 35 7.78 20.28 7.00
N THR A 36 8.91 20.60 6.39
CA THR A 36 9.86 19.59 5.89
C THR A 36 10.50 18.79 7.03
N GLN A 37 10.83 19.44 8.15
CA GLN A 37 11.31 18.77 9.37
C GLN A 37 10.25 17.79 9.93
N PHE A 38 8.99 18.22 9.98
CA PHE A 38 7.90 17.36 10.41
C PHE A 38 7.71 16.16 9.48
N ILE A 39 7.69 16.38 8.16
CA ILE A 39 7.57 15.32 7.15
C ILE A 39 8.74 14.34 7.26
N GLN A 40 9.97 14.82 7.42
CA GLN A 40 11.14 13.95 7.60
C GLN A 40 11.01 13.09 8.85
N LYS A 41 10.58 13.68 9.98
CA LYS A 41 10.37 12.93 11.22
C LYS A 41 9.28 11.87 11.06
N VAL A 42 8.17 12.20 10.40
CA VAL A 42 7.08 11.24 10.12
C VAL A 42 7.56 10.13 9.20
N ASN A 43 8.23 10.45 8.10
CA ASN A 43 8.77 9.47 7.17
C ASN A 43 9.78 8.53 7.82
N PHE A 44 10.60 9.04 8.75
CA PHE A 44 11.51 8.21 9.53
C PHE A 44 10.77 7.15 10.36
N TRP A 45 9.69 7.55 11.05
CA TRP A 45 8.87 6.60 11.80
C TRP A 45 8.12 5.61 10.90
N ILE A 46 7.60 6.08 9.77
CA ILE A 46 6.94 5.22 8.77
C ILE A 46 7.91 4.15 8.27
N ALA A 47 9.14 4.54 7.90
CA ALA A 47 10.16 3.61 7.42
C ALA A 47 10.52 2.55 8.47
N ILE A 48 10.61 2.93 9.75
CA ILE A 48 10.82 1.96 10.85
C ILE A 48 9.67 0.96 10.92
N MET A 49 8.42 1.44 10.89
CA MET A 49 7.24 0.58 10.97
C MET A 49 7.15 -0.37 9.76
N GLU A 50 7.49 0.13 8.58
CA GLU A 50 7.52 -0.63 7.34
C GLU A 50 8.55 -1.76 7.37
N ILE A 51 9.77 -1.50 7.85
CA ILE A 51 10.80 -2.54 8.04
C ILE A 51 10.31 -3.61 9.02
N LEU A 52 9.73 -3.20 10.15
CA LEU A 52 9.18 -4.12 11.13
C LEU A 52 8.04 -4.96 10.54
N MET A 53 7.14 -4.35 9.77
CA MET A 53 6.05 -5.02 9.10
C MET A 53 6.55 -6.08 8.11
N VAL A 54 7.60 -5.78 7.34
CA VAL A 54 8.22 -6.74 6.41
C VAL A 54 8.83 -7.91 7.18
N ILE A 55 9.61 -7.66 8.23
CA ILE A 55 10.25 -8.71 9.02
C ILE A 55 9.19 -9.60 9.69
N CYS A 56 8.25 -8.99 10.40
CA CYS A 56 7.17 -9.71 11.08
C CYS A 56 6.28 -10.46 10.08
N GLY A 57 5.99 -9.87 8.93
CA GLY A 57 5.16 -10.48 7.90
C GLY A 57 5.83 -11.69 7.25
N ILE A 58 7.12 -11.63 6.93
CA ILE A 58 7.87 -12.78 6.39
C ILE A 58 7.93 -13.90 7.43
N LEU A 59 8.28 -13.58 8.67
CA LEU A 59 8.37 -14.57 9.75
C LEU A 59 7.00 -15.18 10.07
N GLY A 60 5.97 -14.36 10.23
CA GLY A 60 4.62 -14.79 10.57
C GLY A 60 3.98 -15.66 9.50
N ASN A 61 4.03 -15.22 8.23
CA ASN A 61 3.48 -16.00 7.12
C ASN A 61 4.32 -17.25 6.82
N GLY A 62 5.65 -17.18 6.98
CA GLY A 62 6.51 -18.35 6.91
C GLY A 62 6.18 -19.40 7.97
N LEU A 63 5.97 -18.97 9.22
CA LEU A 63 5.52 -19.85 10.31
C LEU A 63 4.14 -20.43 10.01
N ALA A 64 3.21 -19.66 9.45
CA ALA A 64 1.90 -20.16 9.04
C ALA A 64 2.03 -21.31 8.02
N LEU A 65 2.90 -21.17 7.02
CA LEU A 65 3.20 -22.23 6.05
C LEU A 65 3.83 -23.47 6.71
N ILE A 66 4.74 -23.28 7.66
CA ILE A 66 5.37 -24.40 8.39
C ILE A 66 4.34 -25.16 9.23
N VAL A 67 3.48 -24.43 9.96
CA VAL A 67 2.46 -25.02 10.83
C VAL A 67 1.40 -25.74 10.01
N ILE A 68 0.94 -25.14 8.91
CA ILE A 68 -0.14 -25.70 8.11
C ILE A 68 0.28 -26.96 7.33
N ASN A 69 1.59 -27.09 7.03
CA ASN A 69 2.15 -28.27 6.39
C ASN A 69 2.23 -29.50 7.32
N ARG A 70 1.92 -29.36 8.62
CA ARG A 70 1.79 -30.51 9.51
C ARG A 70 0.62 -31.40 9.06
N ARG A 71 0.86 -32.71 8.96
CA ARG A 71 -0.06 -33.73 8.41
C ARG A 71 -1.48 -33.69 8.98
N SER A 72 -1.65 -33.24 10.23
CA SER A 72 -2.95 -33.13 10.89
C SER A 72 -3.87 -32.06 10.28
N LEU A 73 -3.31 -30.99 9.70
CA LEU A 73 -4.08 -29.83 9.25
C LEU A 73 -4.20 -29.72 7.73
N ARG A 74 -3.25 -30.33 6.99
CA ARG A 74 -3.04 -30.17 5.54
C ARG A 74 -4.21 -30.61 4.65
N ASP A 75 -5.07 -31.49 5.14
CA ASP A 75 -6.16 -32.06 4.33
C ASP A 75 -7.51 -31.34 4.55
N THR A 76 -7.49 -30.13 5.14
CA THR A 76 -8.68 -29.31 5.38
C THR A 76 -8.81 -28.18 4.36
N SER A 77 -10.03 -27.81 3.96
CA SER A 77 -10.27 -26.67 3.05
C SER A 77 -9.66 -25.36 3.56
N SER A 78 -9.66 -25.15 4.86
CA SER A 78 -9.07 -23.96 5.47
C SER A 78 -7.55 -23.94 5.47
N SER A 79 -6.91 -25.11 5.44
CA SER A 79 -5.46 -25.17 5.23
C SER A 79 -5.06 -24.67 3.84
N VAL A 80 -5.91 -24.89 2.83
CA VAL A 80 -5.73 -24.33 1.50
C VAL A 80 -5.80 -22.80 1.58
N PHE A 81 -6.86 -22.24 2.16
CA PHE A 81 -6.97 -20.77 2.28
C PHE A 81 -5.81 -20.15 3.06
N ILE A 82 -5.42 -20.72 4.20
CA ILE A 82 -4.28 -20.23 5.00
C ILE A 82 -2.97 -20.30 4.20
N THR A 83 -2.77 -21.37 3.42
CA THR A 83 -1.59 -21.53 2.58
C THR A 83 -1.54 -20.45 1.50
N TYR A 84 -2.63 -20.25 0.77
CA TYR A 84 -2.69 -19.20 -0.26
C TYR A 84 -2.59 -17.81 0.36
N LEU A 85 -3.26 -17.55 1.48
CA LEU A 85 -3.17 -16.27 2.19
C LEU A 85 -1.71 -15.96 2.55
N ALA A 86 -0.99 -16.92 3.14
CA ALA A 86 0.42 -16.74 3.48
C ALA A 86 1.31 -16.52 2.25
N ILE A 87 1.02 -17.18 1.12
CA ILE A 87 1.74 -16.95 -0.15
C ILE A 87 1.48 -15.52 -0.65
N PHE A 88 0.22 -15.08 -0.67
CA PHE A 88 -0.16 -13.75 -1.13
C PHE A 88 0.41 -12.65 -0.22
N ASP A 89 0.41 -12.84 1.09
CA ASP A 89 0.99 -11.87 2.02
C ASP A 89 2.51 -11.77 1.85
N ILE A 90 3.22 -12.89 1.68
CA ILE A 90 4.65 -12.86 1.32
C ILE A 90 4.86 -12.16 -0.02
N LEU A 91 4.01 -12.43 -1.01
CA LEU A 91 4.10 -11.80 -2.33
C LEU A 91 3.89 -10.28 -2.24
N VAL A 92 2.92 -9.79 -1.46
CA VAL A 92 2.73 -8.35 -1.20
C VAL A 92 4.02 -7.75 -0.65
N LEU A 93 4.61 -8.37 0.38
CA LEU A 93 5.84 -7.87 1.00
C LEU A 93 7.00 -7.82 0.00
N VAL A 94 7.17 -8.85 -0.82
CA VAL A 94 8.23 -8.91 -1.84
C VAL A 94 8.04 -7.84 -2.91
N VAL A 95 6.82 -7.71 -3.46
CA VAL A 95 6.52 -6.69 -4.48
C VAL A 95 6.70 -5.30 -3.90
N HIS A 96 6.26 -5.08 -2.67
CA HIS A 96 6.40 -3.80 -1.96
C HIS A 96 7.87 -3.38 -1.79
N VAL A 97 8.72 -4.28 -1.28
CA VAL A 97 10.17 -4.02 -1.15
C VAL A 97 10.81 -3.79 -2.52
N THR A 98 10.41 -4.56 -3.54
CA THR A 98 10.92 -4.40 -4.91
C THR A 98 10.49 -3.07 -5.51
N ASN A 99 9.28 -2.58 -5.20
CA ASN A 99 8.77 -1.31 -5.67
C ASN A 99 9.60 -0.14 -5.09
N ILE A 100 9.90 -0.17 -3.79
CA ILE A 100 10.76 0.83 -3.12
C ILE A 100 12.17 0.79 -3.71
N ALA A 101 12.73 -0.41 -3.92
CA ALA A 101 14.04 -0.56 -4.54
C ALA A 101 14.05 0.00 -5.97
N THR A 102 12.97 -0.20 -6.73
CA THR A 102 12.85 0.33 -8.09
C THR A 102 12.81 1.85 -8.11
N LEU A 103 12.09 2.47 -7.17
CA LEU A 103 12.04 3.92 -7.03
C LEU A 103 13.40 4.55 -6.72
N HIS A 104 14.19 3.92 -5.83
CA HIS A 104 15.44 4.50 -5.34
C HIS A 104 16.70 4.09 -6.13
N TRP A 105 16.72 2.91 -6.77
CA TRP A 105 17.95 2.33 -7.34
C TRP A 105 17.88 2.14 -8.86
N ILE A 106 16.73 1.71 -9.39
CA ILE A 106 16.58 1.32 -10.81
C ILE A 106 16.01 2.48 -11.64
N GLN A 107 15.15 3.30 -11.03
CA GLN A 107 14.52 4.49 -11.60
C GLN A 107 13.77 4.23 -12.93
N SER A 108 13.25 3.01 -13.08
CA SER A 108 12.42 2.61 -14.22
C SER A 108 10.94 2.86 -13.93
N TYR A 109 10.35 3.82 -14.64
CA TYR A 109 8.94 4.17 -14.52
C TYR A 109 8.01 3.00 -14.89
N ILE A 110 8.33 2.26 -15.96
CA ILE A 110 7.52 1.13 -16.41
C ILE A 110 7.48 0.02 -15.36
N LEU A 111 8.65 -0.32 -14.78
CA LEU A 111 8.72 -1.32 -13.71
C LEU A 111 8.00 -0.84 -12.45
N HIS A 112 8.13 0.43 -12.09
CA HIS A 112 7.42 1.00 -10.96
C HIS A 112 5.89 0.91 -11.11
N CYS A 113 5.35 1.34 -12.26
CA CYS A 113 3.91 1.23 -12.54
C CYS A 113 3.43 -0.22 -12.54
N PHE A 114 4.22 -1.14 -13.11
CA PHE A 114 3.88 -2.56 -13.09
C PHE A 114 3.88 -3.14 -11.67
N LEU A 115 4.87 -2.80 -10.85
CA LEU A 115 4.96 -3.26 -9.46
C LEU A 115 3.84 -2.66 -8.61
N ALA A 116 3.49 -1.39 -8.80
CA ALA A 116 2.35 -0.75 -8.13
C ALA A 116 1.03 -1.47 -8.49
N TYR A 117 0.81 -1.74 -9.78
CA TYR A 117 -0.32 -2.53 -10.25
C TYR A 117 -0.38 -3.93 -9.59
N LEU A 118 0.77 -4.61 -9.51
CA LEU A 118 0.85 -5.92 -8.86
C LEU A 118 0.56 -5.83 -7.36
N THR A 119 1.06 -4.80 -6.66
CA THR A 119 0.77 -4.61 -5.23
C THR A 119 -0.73 -4.50 -4.99
N ASP A 120 -1.44 -3.70 -5.78
CA ASP A 120 -2.89 -3.52 -5.62
C ASP A 120 -3.65 -4.81 -5.92
N LEU A 121 -3.28 -5.51 -6.99
CA LEU A 121 -3.88 -6.78 -7.40
C LEU A 121 -3.71 -7.86 -6.32
N VAL A 122 -2.48 -8.03 -5.81
CA VAL A 122 -2.15 -9.06 -4.81
C VAL A 122 -2.79 -8.74 -3.47
N THR A 123 -2.81 -7.47 -3.06
CA THR A 123 -3.47 -7.01 -1.83
C THR A 123 -4.97 -7.27 -1.88
N PHE A 124 -5.62 -6.94 -3.00
CA PHE A 124 -7.03 -7.23 -3.21
C PHE A 124 -7.32 -8.74 -3.11
N CYS A 125 -6.51 -9.57 -3.78
CA CYS A 125 -6.63 -11.02 -3.67
C CYS A 125 -6.50 -11.52 -2.22
N SER A 126 -5.52 -11.04 -1.45
CA SER A 126 -5.32 -11.44 -0.05
C SER A 126 -6.56 -11.15 0.81
N VAL A 127 -7.12 -9.94 0.69
CA VAL A 127 -8.34 -9.53 1.43
C VAL A 127 -9.52 -10.43 1.08
N TRP A 128 -9.75 -10.72 -0.20
CA TRP A 128 -10.87 -11.59 -0.60
C TRP A 128 -10.66 -13.05 -0.25
N ILE A 129 -9.42 -13.56 -0.24
CA ILE A 129 -9.10 -14.89 0.28
C ILE A 129 -9.51 -14.97 1.76
N MET A 130 -9.18 -13.95 2.56
CA MET A 130 -9.56 -13.88 3.97
C MET A 130 -11.09 -13.85 4.15
N VAL A 131 -11.80 -13.09 3.32
CA VAL A 131 -13.27 -13.05 3.33
C VAL A 131 -13.87 -14.42 3.01
N ILE A 132 -13.43 -15.08 1.93
CA ILE A 132 -13.93 -16.40 1.53
C ILE A 132 -13.63 -17.44 2.60
N MET A 133 -12.42 -17.42 3.17
CA MET A 133 -12.04 -18.29 4.30
C MET A 133 -13.00 -18.11 5.48
N THR A 134 -13.30 -16.86 5.82
CA THR A 134 -14.19 -16.53 6.94
C THR A 134 -15.62 -16.99 6.65
N LEU A 135 -16.13 -16.74 5.44
CA LEU A 135 -17.45 -17.21 5.00
C LEU A 135 -17.55 -18.74 5.06
N GLU A 136 -16.52 -19.46 4.60
CA GLU A 136 -16.49 -20.92 4.68
C GLU A 136 -16.58 -21.39 6.13
N ARG A 137 -15.84 -20.75 7.05
CA ARG A 137 -15.90 -21.06 8.48
C ARG A 137 -17.27 -20.73 9.09
N CYS A 138 -17.90 -19.62 8.71
CA CYS A 138 -19.24 -19.27 9.15
C CYS A 138 -20.27 -20.31 8.69
N VAL A 139 -20.21 -20.75 7.43
CA VAL A 139 -21.07 -21.81 6.90
C VAL A 139 -20.83 -23.13 7.64
N ALA A 140 -19.56 -23.45 7.94
CA ALA A 140 -19.20 -24.66 8.67
C ALA A 140 -19.83 -24.72 10.08
N VAL A 141 -19.91 -23.57 10.75
CA VAL A 141 -20.50 -23.44 12.10
C VAL A 141 -22.02 -23.43 12.07
N HIS A 142 -22.63 -22.64 11.18
CA HIS A 142 -24.10 -22.49 11.14
C HIS A 142 -24.82 -23.67 10.49
N SER A 143 -24.18 -24.42 9.59
CA SER A 143 -24.84 -25.45 8.79
C SER A 143 -23.91 -26.64 8.53
N PRO A 144 -23.76 -27.56 9.50
CA PRO A 144 -22.83 -28.69 9.41
C PRO A 144 -23.10 -29.62 8.22
N PHE A 145 -24.37 -29.77 7.80
CA PHE A 145 -24.72 -30.55 6.60
C PHE A 145 -24.25 -29.88 5.30
N LEU A 146 -24.29 -28.55 5.22
CA LEU A 146 -23.75 -27.79 4.10
C LEU A 146 -22.22 -27.78 4.16
N ALA A 147 -21.62 -27.69 5.35
CA ALA A 147 -20.18 -27.73 5.55
C ALA A 147 -19.51 -28.92 4.86
N LYS A 148 -20.09 -30.12 5.01
CA LYS A 148 -19.58 -31.34 4.37
C LYS A 148 -19.58 -31.28 2.83
N ARG A 149 -20.46 -30.45 2.25
CA ARG A 149 -20.56 -30.25 0.79
C ARG A 149 -19.72 -29.08 0.29
N PHE A 150 -19.57 -28.02 1.08
CA PHE A 150 -18.90 -26.77 0.66
C PHE A 150 -17.42 -26.72 1.06
N CYS A 151 -17.07 -27.20 2.27
CA CYS A 151 -15.71 -27.16 2.82
C CYS A 151 -14.84 -28.31 2.28
N THR A 152 -14.53 -28.27 0.99
CA THR A 152 -13.64 -29.24 0.33
C THR A 152 -12.41 -28.55 -0.24
N THR A 153 -11.26 -29.23 -0.21
CA THR A 153 -9.98 -28.69 -0.70
C THR A 153 -10.04 -28.29 -2.17
N GLU A 154 -10.71 -29.09 -3.01
CA GLU A 154 -10.83 -28.83 -4.44
C GLU A 154 -11.67 -27.58 -4.73
N ARG A 155 -12.78 -27.39 -4.01
CA ARG A 155 -13.59 -26.17 -4.16
C ARG A 155 -12.87 -24.94 -3.64
N ALA A 156 -12.14 -25.06 -2.54
CA ALA A 156 -11.32 -23.95 -2.03
C ALA A 156 -10.29 -23.50 -3.08
N ARG A 157 -9.56 -24.43 -3.70
CA ARG A 157 -8.63 -24.13 -4.81
C ARG A 157 -9.34 -23.46 -5.99
N TYR A 158 -10.50 -23.99 -6.38
CA TYR A 158 -11.28 -23.44 -7.49
C TYR A 158 -11.79 -22.02 -7.19
N SER A 159 -12.27 -21.74 -5.98
CA SER A 159 -12.68 -20.40 -5.56
C SER A 159 -11.53 -19.39 -5.62
N ILE A 160 -10.33 -19.78 -5.19
CA ILE A 160 -9.14 -18.93 -5.27
C ILE A 160 -8.75 -18.67 -6.72
N TYR A 161 -8.83 -19.69 -7.58
CA TYR A 161 -8.56 -19.52 -9.02
C TYR A 161 -9.54 -18.55 -9.68
N ILE A 162 -10.84 -18.70 -9.43
CA ILE A 162 -11.86 -17.75 -9.92
C ILE A 162 -11.55 -16.34 -9.42
N LEU A 163 -11.23 -16.19 -8.14
CA LEU A 163 -10.89 -14.90 -7.56
C LEU A 163 -9.69 -14.26 -8.28
N MET A 164 -8.61 -15.01 -8.52
CA MET A 164 -7.44 -14.49 -9.24
C MET A 164 -7.78 -13.99 -10.64
N VAL A 165 -8.57 -14.77 -11.40
CA VAL A 165 -9.01 -14.38 -12.75
C VAL A 165 -9.90 -13.15 -12.69
N PHE A 166 -10.86 -13.11 -11.77
CA PHE A 166 -11.76 -11.98 -11.58
C PHE A 166 -11.00 -10.70 -11.21
N SER A 167 -10.08 -10.77 -10.24
CA SER A 167 -9.21 -9.67 -9.86
C SER A 167 -8.39 -9.18 -11.06
N PHE A 168 -7.78 -10.08 -11.82
CA PHE A 168 -7.00 -9.70 -13.00
C PHE A 168 -7.83 -8.95 -14.05
N ILE A 169 -9.05 -9.41 -14.32
CA ILE A 169 -9.97 -8.74 -15.26
C ILE A 169 -10.36 -7.36 -14.75
N LEU A 170 -10.74 -7.23 -13.47
CA LEU A 170 -11.11 -5.96 -12.87
C LEU A 170 -9.97 -4.94 -12.97
N PHE A 171 -8.78 -5.31 -12.50
CA PHE A 171 -7.63 -4.40 -12.50
C PHE A 171 -7.15 -4.09 -13.94
N SER A 172 -7.20 -5.06 -14.85
CA SER A 172 -6.93 -4.83 -16.27
C SER A 172 -7.92 -3.86 -16.92
N SER A 173 -9.19 -3.87 -16.50
CA SER A 173 -10.22 -2.96 -17.03
C SER A 173 -10.09 -1.53 -16.50
N THR A 174 -9.51 -1.36 -15.31
CA THR A 174 -9.25 -0.05 -14.70
C THR A 174 -8.00 0.62 -15.29
N PHE A 175 -6.98 -0.16 -15.67
CA PHE A 175 -5.74 0.35 -16.27
C PHE A 175 -5.95 1.29 -17.49
N PRO A 176 -6.80 0.98 -18.51
CA PRO A 176 -7.01 1.88 -19.65
C PRO A 176 -7.68 3.22 -19.31
N ASN A 177 -8.42 3.33 -18.21
CA ASN A 177 -9.04 4.60 -17.79
C ASN A 177 -8.08 5.57 -17.09
N ILE A 178 -6.87 5.12 -16.72
CA ILE A 178 -5.86 5.97 -16.07
C ILE A 178 -4.96 6.69 -17.11
N TYR A 179 -4.98 6.24 -18.38
CA TYR A 179 -4.18 6.80 -19.48
C TYR A 179 -5.02 7.52 -20.57
N ALA A 180 -6.33 7.68 -20.35
CA ALA A 180 -7.24 8.44 -21.22
C ALA A 180 -7.68 9.73 -20.52
#